data_AF-A0A7M7NA92-F1
#
_entry.id   AF-A0A7M7NA92-F1
#
_cell.length_a   1.000
_cell.length_b   1.000
_cell.length_c   1.000
_cell.angle_alpha   90.00
_cell.angle_beta   90.00
_cell.angle_gamma   90.00
#
_symmetry.space_group_name_H-M   'P 1'
#
loop_
_entity.id
_entity.type
_entity.pdbx_description
1 polymer ?
#
loop_
_entity_poly.entity_id
_entity_poly.type
_entity_poly.pdbx_seq_one_letter_code
_entity_poly.pdbx_strand_id
1 'polypeptide(L)'
;MDMHKGNSYVQLPVFFPHKLFQEYMAGVHLASLYESDRNEFNRLIEQVVLPRKGEFRYLLYFTVSQHKSIATHVMKSMLQALHMALNTDIDFIVDVTFESQDPDVAALVRDKLSSEEIELIIDPDLTAHTVAGYAFIGPHVVELHIQIKCGPTVSLDVAEMICSMPSLKKVSLRSAFHHCFYETLARKGKESKVSSLSTIVMYV
;
A
#
# COMPACT_ATOMS: atom_id res chain seq x y z
N MET A 1 -14.60 46.34 44.65
CA MET A 1 -14.49 46.44 43.19
C MET A 1 -13.43 45.44 42.77
N ASP A 2 -13.88 44.24 42.43
CA ASP A 2 -13.04 43.15 41.94
C ASP A 2 -12.69 43.37 40.47
N MET A 3 -11.39 43.49 40.18
CA MET A 3 -10.86 43.33 38.84
C MET A 3 -10.19 41.96 38.75
N HIS A 4 -10.97 40.93 38.43
CA HIS A 4 -10.42 39.69 37.91
C HIS A 4 -9.84 39.97 36.53
N LYS A 5 -8.53 40.18 36.50
CA LYS A 5 -7.71 40.25 35.29
C LYS A 5 -7.78 38.86 34.64
N GLY A 6 -8.62 38.74 33.62
CA GLY A 6 -8.71 37.53 32.80
C GLY A 6 -7.32 37.23 32.25
N ASN A 7 -6.78 36.06 32.62
CA ASN A 7 -5.52 35.59 32.11
C ASN A 7 -5.74 35.28 30.62
N SER A 8 -5.26 36.15 29.74
CA SER A 8 -5.22 35.89 28.30
C SER A 8 -4.33 34.67 28.10
N TYR A 9 -4.93 33.51 27.78
CA TYR A 9 -4.19 32.32 27.39
C TYR A 9 -3.35 32.67 26.16
N VAL A 10 -2.08 32.99 26.37
CA VAL A 10 -1.09 33.05 25.31
C VAL A 10 -1.00 31.63 24.77
N GLN A 11 -1.61 31.36 23.62
CA GLN A 11 -1.31 30.15 22.85
C GLN A 11 0.16 30.26 22.44
N LEU A 12 1.03 29.68 23.28
CA LEU A 12 2.42 29.48 22.92
C LEU A 12 2.44 28.64 21.64
N PRO A 13 3.24 29.03 20.63
CA PRO A 13 3.31 28.27 19.40
C PRO A 13 3.79 26.85 19.71
N VAL A 14 2.96 25.87 19.38
CA VAL A 14 3.30 24.45 19.49
C VAL A 14 4.08 24.06 18.24
N PHE A 15 5.27 23.52 18.43
CA PHE A 15 6.12 23.03 17.35
C PHE A 15 6.26 21.51 17.45
N PHE A 16 6.09 20.83 16.33
CA PHE A 16 6.47 19.43 16.21
C PHE A 16 7.92 19.34 15.68
N PRO A 17 8.72 18.39 16.20
CA PRO A 17 10.11 18.22 15.76
C PRO A 17 10.24 17.82 14.29
N HIS A 18 9.22 17.19 13.71
CA HIS A 18 9.20 16.78 12.31
C HIS A 18 7.77 16.56 11.80
N LYS A 19 7.56 16.70 10.48
CA LYS A 19 6.25 16.45 9.84
C LYS A 19 5.72 15.04 10.11
N LEU A 20 6.54 14.02 9.92
CA LEU A 20 6.13 12.62 10.19
C LEU A 20 5.73 12.39 11.64
N PHE A 21 6.38 13.08 12.59
CA PHE A 21 6.01 12.96 14.00
C PHE A 21 4.64 13.62 14.27
N GLN A 22 4.36 14.74 13.60
CA GLN A 22 3.03 15.36 13.63
C GLN A 22 1.96 14.45 13.03
N GLU A 23 2.22 13.84 11.87
CA GLU A 23 1.30 12.91 11.20
C GLU A 23 1.08 11.64 12.03
N TYR A 24 2.11 11.14 12.71
CA TYR A 24 2.00 10.04 13.66
C TYR A 24 1.07 10.38 14.82
N MET A 25 1.32 11.50 15.51
CA MET A 25 0.47 11.92 16.63
C MET A 25 -0.97 12.17 16.19
N ALA A 26 -1.16 12.76 15.00
CA ALA A 26 -2.48 12.96 14.42
C ALA A 26 -3.18 11.64 14.06
N GLY A 27 -2.45 10.65 13.51
CA GLY A 27 -2.97 9.33 13.18
C GLY A 27 -3.38 8.53 14.43
N VAL A 28 -2.56 8.56 15.48
CA VAL A 28 -2.88 7.96 16.79
C VAL A 28 -4.12 8.63 17.39
N HIS A 29 -4.19 9.96 17.33
CA HIS A 29 -5.37 10.69 17.82
C HIS A 29 -6.62 10.36 17.01
N LEU A 30 -6.53 10.36 15.68
CA LEU A 30 -7.64 10.00 14.81
C LEU A 30 -8.13 8.59 15.13
N ALA A 31 -7.23 7.62 15.27
CA ALA A 31 -7.57 6.26 15.67
C ALA A 31 -8.31 6.22 17.03
N SER A 32 -7.94 7.05 18.00
CA SER A 32 -8.62 7.11 19.31
C SER A 32 -10.08 7.57 19.21
N LEU A 33 -10.44 8.36 18.18
CA LEU A 33 -11.83 8.76 17.92
C LEU A 33 -12.70 7.57 17.51
N TYR A 34 -12.12 6.48 16.99
CA TYR A 34 -12.89 5.30 16.61
C TYR A 34 -13.70 4.71 17.78
N GLU A 35 -13.17 4.82 19.00
CA GLU A 35 -13.82 4.36 20.24
C GLU A 35 -14.52 5.49 21.00
N SER A 36 -13.93 6.69 21.01
CA SER A 36 -14.44 7.81 21.82
C SER A 36 -15.51 8.66 21.13
N ASP A 37 -15.42 8.88 19.82
CA ASP A 37 -16.41 9.59 19.01
C ASP A 37 -16.44 9.04 17.58
N ARG A 38 -17.22 7.97 17.41
CA ARG A 38 -17.28 7.25 16.14
C ARG A 38 -17.84 8.11 15.00
N ASN A 39 -18.72 9.07 15.30
CA ASN A 39 -19.30 9.94 14.28
C ASN A 39 -18.25 10.91 13.75
N GLU A 40 -17.45 11.50 14.64
CA GLU A 40 -16.37 12.39 14.25
C GLU A 40 -15.26 11.64 13.50
N PHE A 41 -14.91 10.42 13.94
CA PHE A 41 -13.99 9.56 13.19
C PHE A 41 -14.45 9.33 11.74
N ASN A 42 -15.70 8.87 11.56
CA ASN A 42 -16.24 8.58 10.23
C ASN A 42 -16.26 9.86 9.37
N ARG A 43 -16.71 11.00 9.94
CA ARG A 43 -16.73 12.29 9.24
C ARG A 43 -15.34 12.71 8.78
N LEU A 44 -14.33 12.61 9.64
CA LEU A 44 -12.96 12.97 9.30
C LEU A 44 -12.38 12.04 8.23
N ILE A 45 -12.55 10.72 8.37
CA ILE A 45 -12.06 9.77 7.36
C ILE A 45 -12.71 10.03 6.00
N GLU A 46 -14.03 10.07 5.93
CA GLU A 46 -14.76 10.09 4.67
C GLU A 46 -14.76 11.46 3.99
N GLN A 47 -14.87 12.55 4.76
CA GLN A 47 -15.05 13.90 4.20
C GLN A 47 -13.76 14.71 4.16
N VAL A 48 -12.71 14.33 4.91
CA VAL A 48 -11.51 15.16 5.08
C VAL A 48 -10.25 14.43 4.61
N VAL A 49 -10.05 13.21 5.08
CA VAL A 49 -8.82 12.45 4.85
C VAL A 49 -8.82 11.75 3.50
N LEU A 50 -9.82 10.90 3.21
CA LEU A 50 -9.88 10.14 1.96
C LEU A 50 -9.95 11.01 0.70
N PRO A 51 -10.69 12.15 0.67
CA PRO A 51 -10.68 13.05 -0.49
C PRO A 51 -9.31 13.67 -0.79
N ARG A 52 -8.40 13.70 0.20
CA ARG A 52 -7.04 14.23 0.09
C ARG A 52 -6.00 13.18 0.49
N LYS A 53 -6.29 11.90 0.20
CA LYS A 53 -5.50 10.75 0.64
C LYS A 53 -4.00 10.83 0.30
N GLY A 54 -3.64 11.48 -0.81
CA GLY A 54 -2.23 11.73 -1.16
C GLY A 54 -1.51 12.68 -0.20
N GLU A 55 -2.20 13.72 0.29
CA GLU A 55 -1.66 14.66 1.29
C GLU A 55 -1.56 14.00 2.68
N PHE A 56 -2.53 13.15 3.01
CA PHE A 56 -2.64 12.46 4.30
C PHE A 56 -2.12 11.02 4.30
N ARG A 57 -1.23 10.68 3.36
CA ARG A 57 -0.69 9.32 3.20
C ARG A 57 -0.20 8.73 4.53
N TYR A 58 0.76 9.39 5.18
CA TYR A 58 1.34 8.88 6.42
C TYR A 58 0.36 8.93 7.59
N LEU A 59 -0.51 9.93 7.66
CA LEU A 59 -1.58 9.96 8.66
C LEU A 59 -2.47 8.71 8.54
N LEU A 60 -2.85 8.33 7.31
CA LEU A 60 -3.61 7.10 7.07
C LEU A 60 -2.82 5.86 7.49
N TYR A 61 -1.54 5.75 7.11
CA TYR A 61 -0.67 4.63 7.48
C TYR A 61 -0.62 4.45 9.00
N PHE A 62 -0.38 5.55 9.72
CA PHE A 62 -0.37 5.53 11.19
C PHE A 62 -1.73 5.25 11.80
N THR A 63 -2.84 5.64 11.15
CA THR A 63 -4.19 5.39 11.66
C THR A 63 -4.56 3.91 11.54
N VAL A 64 -4.31 3.28 10.38
CA VAL A 64 -4.68 1.88 10.13
C VAL A 64 -3.78 0.90 10.88
N SER A 65 -2.55 1.28 11.20
CA SER A 65 -1.63 0.45 11.98
C SER A 65 -2.00 0.34 13.47
N GLN A 66 -2.92 1.16 13.98
CA GLN A 66 -3.28 1.14 15.41
C GLN A 66 -4.11 -0.09 15.80
N HIS A 67 -5.11 -0.47 14.99
CA HIS A 67 -6.00 -1.58 15.34
C HIS A 67 -6.75 -2.13 14.11
N LYS A 68 -6.92 -3.46 14.07
CA LYS A 68 -7.54 -4.16 12.93
C LYS A 68 -8.95 -3.69 12.59
N SER A 69 -9.75 -3.31 13.58
CA SER A 69 -11.12 -2.83 13.32
C SER A 69 -11.13 -1.47 12.62
N ILE A 70 -10.14 -0.62 12.95
CA ILE A 70 -9.93 0.69 12.33
C ILE A 70 -9.48 0.48 10.90
N ALA A 71 -8.44 -0.34 10.69
CA ALA A 71 -7.97 -0.73 9.36
C ALA A 71 -9.11 -1.29 8.50
N THR A 72 -9.87 -2.26 9.02
CA THR A 72 -11.02 -2.85 8.32
C THR A 72 -12.05 -1.80 7.91
N HIS A 73 -12.36 -0.85 8.79
CA HIS A 73 -13.32 0.21 8.47
C HIS A 73 -12.80 1.15 7.38
N VAL A 74 -11.57 1.66 7.53
CA VAL A 74 -10.93 2.53 6.54
C VAL A 74 -10.83 1.84 5.18
N MET A 75 -10.40 0.58 5.14
CA MET A 75 -10.33 -0.18 3.90
C MET A 75 -11.70 -0.39 3.25
N LYS A 76 -12.76 -0.62 4.02
CA LYS A 76 -14.13 -0.69 3.46
C LYS A 76 -14.55 0.63 2.82
N SER A 77 -14.30 1.77 3.47
CA SER A 77 -14.60 3.09 2.90
C SER A 77 -13.79 3.36 1.63
N MET A 78 -12.51 2.99 1.60
CA MET A 78 -11.66 3.11 0.41
C MET A 78 -12.14 2.22 -0.74
N LEU A 79 -12.47 0.96 -0.47
CA LEU A 79 -12.95 0.01 -1.49
C LEU A 79 -14.34 0.37 -2.04
N GLN A 80 -15.19 1.02 -1.24
CA GLN A 80 -16.45 1.57 -1.73
C GLN A 80 -16.23 2.73 -2.71
N ALA A 81 -15.28 3.61 -2.43
CA ALA A 81 -14.89 4.68 -3.34
C ALA A 81 -14.21 4.16 -4.63
N LEU A 82 -13.46 3.06 -4.54
CA LEU A 82 -12.76 2.45 -5.67
C LEU A 82 -13.69 2.02 -6.81
N HIS A 83 -14.93 1.62 -6.51
CA HIS A 83 -15.94 1.27 -7.53
C HIS A 83 -16.26 2.42 -8.50
N MET A 84 -15.72 3.62 -8.25
CA MET A 84 -15.89 4.84 -9.05
C MET A 84 -14.58 5.39 -9.65
N ALA A 85 -13.41 4.76 -9.44
CA ALA A 85 -12.10 5.36 -9.76
C ALA A 85 -11.08 4.41 -10.47
N LEU A 86 -10.08 5.02 -11.14
CA LEU A 86 -9.03 4.41 -12.00
C LEU A 86 -7.90 3.70 -11.22
N ASN A 87 -7.12 2.85 -11.94
CA ASN A 87 -6.01 2.01 -11.47
C ASN A 87 -5.01 2.65 -10.49
N THR A 88 -4.74 3.97 -10.56
CA THR A 88 -3.86 4.69 -9.62
C THR A 88 -4.32 4.63 -8.16
N ASP A 89 -5.58 4.28 -7.92
CA ASP A 89 -6.10 4.09 -6.58
C ASP A 89 -5.74 2.73 -5.96
N ILE A 90 -5.41 1.73 -6.78
CA ILE A 90 -5.10 0.38 -6.30
C ILE A 90 -3.77 0.38 -5.54
N ASP A 91 -2.72 1.00 -6.08
CA ASP A 91 -1.41 1.07 -5.43
C ASP A 91 -1.50 1.72 -4.04
N PHE A 92 -2.30 2.79 -3.92
CA PHE A 92 -2.50 3.45 -2.63
C PHE A 92 -3.31 2.56 -1.66
N ILE A 93 -4.32 1.84 -2.14
CA ILE A 93 -5.05 0.84 -1.35
C ILE A 93 -4.11 -0.26 -0.88
N VAL A 94 -3.21 -0.72 -1.75
CA VAL A 94 -2.20 -1.74 -1.45
C VAL A 94 -1.28 -1.26 -0.33
N ASP A 95 -0.74 -0.05 -0.44
CA ASP A 95 0.11 0.54 0.58
C ASP A 95 -0.61 0.67 1.94
N VAL A 96 -1.82 1.25 1.96
CA VAL A 96 -2.59 1.41 3.22
C VAL A 96 -2.94 0.05 3.84
N THR A 97 -3.27 -0.94 3.01
CA THR A 97 -3.53 -2.31 3.49
C THR A 97 -2.29 -2.91 4.11
N PHE A 98 -1.13 -2.76 3.46
CA PHE A 98 0.14 -3.25 3.96
C PHE A 98 0.48 -2.63 5.32
N GLU A 99 0.23 -1.35 5.52
CA GLU A 99 0.50 -0.64 6.78
C GLU A 99 -0.38 -1.10 7.95
N SER A 100 -1.52 -1.76 7.69
CA SER A 100 -2.28 -2.40 8.76
C SER A 100 -1.56 -3.60 9.37
N GLN A 101 -0.63 -4.23 8.61
CA GLN A 101 0.07 -5.46 8.97
C GLN A 101 -0.86 -6.59 9.46
N ASP A 102 -2.14 -6.56 9.04
CA ASP A 102 -3.17 -7.49 9.48
C ASP A 102 -3.61 -8.40 8.32
N PRO A 103 -3.50 -9.74 8.46
CA PRO A 103 -3.82 -10.68 7.39
C PRO A 103 -5.31 -10.75 7.06
N ASP A 104 -6.20 -10.46 8.01
CA ASP A 104 -7.65 -10.44 7.75
C ASP A 104 -8.01 -9.22 6.88
N VAL A 105 -7.37 -8.07 7.13
CA VAL A 105 -7.51 -6.87 6.30
C VAL A 105 -6.93 -7.10 4.90
N ALA A 106 -5.77 -7.75 4.79
CA ALA A 106 -5.19 -8.13 3.51
C ALA A 106 -6.12 -9.07 2.72
N ALA A 107 -6.71 -10.06 3.39
CA ALA A 107 -7.68 -10.97 2.79
C ALA A 107 -8.92 -10.24 2.25
N LEU A 108 -9.48 -9.30 3.03
CA LEU A 108 -10.61 -8.47 2.60
C LEU A 108 -10.33 -7.74 1.29
N VAL A 109 -9.13 -7.15 1.17
CA VAL A 109 -8.72 -6.37 -0.01
C VAL A 109 -8.44 -7.29 -1.18
N ARG A 110 -7.73 -8.40 -0.96
CA ARG A 110 -7.50 -9.44 -1.98
C ARG A 110 -8.81 -9.96 -2.56
N ASP A 111 -9.77 -10.30 -1.70
CA ASP A 111 -11.04 -10.87 -2.13
C ASP A 111 -11.85 -9.83 -2.93
N LYS A 112 -11.78 -8.56 -2.53
CA LYS A 112 -12.45 -7.47 -3.27
C LYS A 112 -11.78 -7.18 -4.62
N LEU A 113 -10.47 -7.33 -4.73
CA LEU A 113 -9.70 -7.15 -5.96
C LEU A 113 -9.66 -8.42 -6.82
N SER A 114 -10.16 -9.56 -6.34
CA SER A 114 -10.06 -10.84 -7.05
C SER A 114 -10.86 -10.90 -8.36
N SER A 115 -11.86 -10.02 -8.52
CA SER A 115 -12.61 -9.86 -9.76
C SER A 115 -11.88 -9.03 -10.82
N GLU A 116 -10.84 -8.29 -10.42
CA GLU A 116 -10.05 -7.44 -11.31
C GLU A 116 -8.83 -8.21 -11.80
N GLU A 117 -8.62 -8.23 -13.12
CA GLU A 117 -7.38 -8.71 -13.71
C GLU A 117 -6.31 -7.61 -13.56
N ILE A 118 -5.45 -7.75 -12.56
CA ILE A 118 -4.42 -6.74 -12.27
C ILE A 118 -3.21 -6.94 -13.20
N GLU A 119 -2.86 -5.88 -13.91
CA GLU A 119 -1.57 -5.71 -14.58
C GLU A 119 -0.63 -4.93 -13.65
N LEU A 120 0.40 -5.61 -13.14
CA LEU A 120 1.42 -5.00 -12.27
C LEU A 120 2.64 -4.57 -13.10
N ILE A 121 2.91 -3.27 -13.11
CA ILE A 121 4.08 -2.69 -13.78
C ILE A 121 5.08 -2.23 -12.72
N ILE A 122 6.23 -2.90 -12.66
CA ILE A 122 7.37 -2.52 -11.83
C ILE A 122 8.33 -1.70 -12.69
N ASP A 123 8.16 -0.39 -12.65
CA ASP A 123 8.98 0.62 -13.31
C ASP A 123 9.72 1.49 -12.27
N PRO A 124 10.57 2.45 -12.69
CA PRO A 124 11.32 3.29 -11.76
C PRO A 124 10.48 4.20 -10.86
N ASP A 125 9.20 4.41 -11.17
CA ASP A 125 8.30 5.25 -10.38
C ASP A 125 7.58 4.46 -9.28
N LEU A 126 7.42 3.14 -9.46
CA LEU A 126 6.85 2.26 -8.44
C LEU A 126 7.80 2.07 -7.24
N THR A 127 7.29 2.31 -6.04
CA THR A 127 8.10 2.21 -4.82
C THR A 127 8.28 0.76 -4.36
N ALA A 128 9.41 0.45 -3.72
CA ALA A 128 9.63 -0.85 -3.09
C ALA A 128 8.58 -1.16 -2.00
N HIS A 129 8.02 -0.12 -1.37
CA HIS A 129 6.95 -0.24 -0.38
C HIS A 129 5.67 -0.82 -1.02
N THR A 130 5.29 -0.32 -2.19
CA THR A 130 4.13 -0.82 -2.94
C THR A 130 4.33 -2.25 -3.44
N VAL A 131 5.53 -2.58 -3.92
CA VAL A 131 5.86 -3.98 -4.31
C VAL A 131 5.72 -4.93 -3.11
N ALA A 132 6.20 -4.52 -1.92
CA ALA A 132 6.01 -5.30 -0.70
C ALA A 132 4.53 -5.45 -0.34
N GLY A 133 3.72 -4.41 -0.53
CA GLY A 133 2.27 -4.48 -0.35
C GLY A 133 1.59 -5.48 -1.28
N TYR A 134 1.94 -5.49 -2.58
CA TYR A 134 1.42 -6.50 -3.52
C TYR A 134 1.81 -7.92 -3.11
N ALA A 135 3.05 -8.12 -2.66
CA ALA A 135 3.52 -9.40 -2.16
C ALA A 135 2.78 -9.85 -0.88
N PHE A 136 2.51 -8.91 0.03
CA PHE A 136 1.78 -9.16 1.28
C PHE A 136 0.31 -9.53 1.05
N ILE A 137 -0.37 -8.79 0.17
CA ILE A 137 -1.81 -8.99 -0.10
C ILE A 137 -2.04 -10.21 -0.99
N GLY A 138 -1.16 -10.42 -1.98
CA GLY A 138 -1.30 -11.44 -3.00
C GLY A 138 -2.61 -11.33 -3.81
N PRO A 139 -2.91 -10.16 -4.43
CA PRO A 139 -4.12 -9.99 -5.23
C PRO A 139 -4.02 -10.76 -6.56
N HIS A 140 -5.11 -10.76 -7.36
CA HIS A 140 -5.20 -11.50 -8.61
C HIS A 140 -4.41 -10.84 -9.76
N VAL A 141 -3.08 -10.83 -9.62
CA VAL A 141 -2.15 -10.34 -10.66
C VAL A 141 -2.05 -11.36 -11.78
N VAL A 142 -2.45 -10.97 -12.99
CA VAL A 142 -2.44 -11.82 -14.19
C VAL A 142 -1.29 -11.50 -15.13
N GLU A 143 -0.82 -10.25 -15.14
CA GLU A 143 0.27 -9.77 -15.97
C GLU A 143 1.29 -9.01 -15.13
N LEU A 144 2.57 -9.31 -15.33
CA LEU A 144 3.68 -8.66 -14.62
C LEU A 144 4.68 -8.10 -15.62
N HIS A 145 4.95 -6.80 -15.53
CA HIS A 145 5.92 -6.10 -16.36
C HIS A 145 7.08 -5.60 -15.50
N ILE A 146 8.30 -6.07 -15.77
CA ILE A 146 9.50 -5.62 -15.06
C ILE A 146 10.31 -4.71 -15.99
N GLN A 147 10.44 -3.45 -15.62
CA GLN A 147 11.13 -2.41 -16.40
C GLN A 147 12.29 -1.75 -15.62
N ILE A 148 12.51 -2.15 -14.37
CA ILE A 148 13.61 -1.66 -13.54
C ILE A 148 14.88 -2.49 -13.71
N LYS A 149 16.06 -1.87 -13.57
CA LYS A 149 17.32 -2.59 -13.42
C LYS A 149 17.32 -3.36 -12.09
N CYS A 150 17.56 -4.67 -12.14
CA CYS A 150 17.55 -5.51 -10.96
C CYS A 150 18.98 -5.81 -10.50
N GLY A 151 19.33 -5.42 -9.28
CA GLY A 151 20.52 -5.97 -8.61
C GLY A 151 20.32 -7.45 -8.22
N PRO A 152 21.32 -8.11 -7.60
CA PRO A 152 21.21 -9.52 -7.23
C PRO A 152 20.02 -9.84 -6.30
N THR A 153 19.74 -8.98 -5.32
CA THR A 153 18.61 -9.17 -4.40
C THR A 153 17.28 -9.05 -5.12
N VAL A 154 17.06 -7.95 -5.85
CA VAL A 154 15.83 -7.73 -6.62
C VAL A 154 15.64 -8.82 -7.69
N SER A 155 16.72 -9.30 -8.29
CA SER A 155 16.68 -10.42 -9.23
C SER A 155 16.16 -11.70 -8.58
N LEU A 156 16.57 -11.99 -7.34
CA LEU A 156 16.03 -13.12 -6.59
C LEU A 156 14.54 -12.91 -6.27
N ASP A 157 14.18 -11.76 -5.71
CA ASP A 157 12.81 -11.45 -5.28
C ASP A 157 11.81 -11.53 -6.44
N VAL A 158 12.18 -10.99 -7.61
CA VAL A 158 11.35 -11.07 -8.83
C VAL A 158 11.18 -12.53 -9.26
N ALA A 159 12.23 -13.35 -9.23
CA ALA A 159 12.11 -14.77 -9.57
C ALA A 159 11.21 -15.52 -8.58
N GLU A 160 11.33 -15.25 -7.28
CA GLU A 160 10.46 -15.84 -6.26
C GLU A 160 9.00 -15.44 -6.44
N MET A 161 8.76 -14.16 -6.74
CA MET A 161 7.43 -13.63 -7.01
C MET A 161 6.78 -14.29 -8.23
N ILE A 162 7.51 -14.41 -9.35
CA ILE A 162 7.03 -15.10 -10.57
C ILE A 162 6.66 -16.56 -10.29
N CYS A 163 7.41 -17.25 -9.42
CA CYS A 163 7.15 -18.65 -9.09
C CYS A 163 6.01 -18.82 -8.08
N SER A 164 5.74 -17.81 -7.26
CA SER A 164 4.79 -17.91 -6.14
C SER A 164 3.41 -17.32 -6.43
N MET A 165 3.27 -16.50 -7.49
CA MET A 165 1.99 -15.89 -7.86
C MET A 165 1.06 -16.90 -8.58
N PRO A 166 -0.05 -17.34 -7.95
CA PRO A 166 -0.88 -18.44 -8.46
C PRO A 166 -1.83 -18.06 -9.58
N SER A 167 -1.89 -16.78 -9.93
CA SER A 167 -2.80 -16.21 -10.94
C SER A 167 -2.04 -15.67 -12.17
N LEU A 168 -0.71 -15.62 -12.08
CA LEU A 168 0.13 -14.97 -13.06
C LEU A 168 0.18 -15.78 -14.36
N LYS A 169 -0.27 -15.18 -15.46
CA LYS A 169 -0.36 -15.81 -16.78
C LYS A 169 0.73 -15.33 -17.73
N LYS A 170 1.07 -14.03 -17.65
CA LYS A 170 2.05 -13.39 -18.53
C LYS A 170 3.11 -12.64 -17.73
N VAL A 171 4.35 -12.73 -18.20
CA VAL A 171 5.48 -11.97 -17.66
C VAL A 171 6.23 -11.30 -18.81
N SER A 172 6.44 -9.99 -18.71
CA SER A 172 7.26 -9.21 -19.63
C SER A 172 8.49 -8.67 -18.90
N LEU A 173 9.67 -9.15 -19.31
CA LEU A 173 10.95 -8.76 -18.74
C LEU A 173 11.66 -7.80 -19.70
N ARG A 174 11.82 -6.54 -19.29
CA ARG A 174 12.54 -5.48 -20.03
C ARG A 174 13.75 -4.99 -19.22
N SER A 175 14.54 -5.92 -18.72
CA SER A 175 15.69 -5.62 -17.85
C SER A 175 16.74 -6.72 -17.89
N ALA A 176 17.93 -6.42 -17.35
CA ALA A 176 18.99 -7.39 -17.10
C ALA A 176 18.82 -8.00 -15.69
N PHE A 177 18.95 -9.32 -15.59
CA PHE A 177 18.85 -10.09 -14.35
C PHE A 177 20.16 -10.82 -14.04
N HIS A 178 20.43 -11.02 -12.75
CA HIS A 178 21.61 -11.75 -12.28
C HIS A 178 21.39 -13.28 -12.25
N HIS A 179 22.48 -14.05 -12.11
CA HIS A 179 22.45 -15.52 -12.08
C HIS A 179 21.40 -16.11 -11.11
N CYS A 180 21.23 -15.51 -9.92
CA CYS A 180 20.26 -15.94 -8.92
C CYS A 180 18.81 -15.97 -9.42
N PHE A 181 18.45 -15.10 -10.37
CA PHE A 181 17.14 -15.11 -11.02
C PHE A 181 16.93 -16.40 -11.80
N TYR A 182 17.87 -16.72 -12.70
CA TYR A 182 17.80 -17.91 -13.56
C TYR A 182 17.89 -19.20 -12.76
N GLU A 183 18.74 -19.25 -11.73
CA GLU A 183 18.85 -20.38 -10.82
C GLU A 183 17.53 -20.63 -10.07
N THR A 184 16.89 -19.56 -9.60
CA THR A 184 15.61 -19.65 -8.90
C THR A 184 14.50 -20.10 -9.83
N LEU A 185 14.43 -19.56 -11.05
CA LEU A 185 13.48 -20.03 -12.07
C LEU A 185 13.74 -21.49 -12.45
N ALA A 186 14.99 -21.93 -12.60
CA ALA A 186 15.30 -23.32 -12.89
C ALA A 186 14.84 -24.27 -11.78
N ARG A 187 14.95 -23.82 -10.52
CA ARG A 187 14.57 -24.60 -9.33
C ARG A 187 13.06 -24.63 -9.07
N LYS A 188 12.40 -23.47 -9.14
CA LYS A 188 11.00 -23.26 -8.73
C LYS A 188 10.04 -23.04 -9.90
N GLY A 189 10.52 -22.79 -11.11
CA GLY A 189 9.68 -22.37 -12.24
C GLY A 189 8.59 -23.36 -12.63
N LYS A 190 8.76 -24.65 -12.32
CA LYS A 190 7.71 -25.68 -12.48
C LYS A 190 6.46 -25.45 -11.62
N GLU A 191 6.57 -24.66 -10.56
CA GLU A 191 5.46 -24.26 -9.68
C GLU A 191 4.67 -23.08 -10.26
N SER A 192 5.27 -22.37 -11.23
CA SER A 192 4.64 -21.23 -11.89
C SER A 192 3.53 -21.68 -12.85
N LYS A 193 2.50 -20.85 -12.96
CA LYS A 193 1.40 -21.01 -13.94
C LYS A 193 1.53 -20.08 -15.14
N VAL A 194 2.68 -19.43 -15.30
CA VAL A 194 2.95 -18.53 -16.43
C VAL A 194 2.93 -19.32 -17.73
N SER A 195 1.94 -18.98 -18.57
CA SER A 195 1.75 -19.59 -19.90
C SER A 195 2.55 -18.88 -20.99
N SER A 196 2.93 -17.62 -20.77
CA SER A 196 3.66 -16.80 -21.73
C SER A 196 4.72 -15.96 -21.02
N LEU A 197 5.99 -16.14 -21.40
CA LEU A 197 7.11 -15.34 -20.95
C LEU A 197 7.73 -14.62 -22.16
N SER A 198 7.71 -13.29 -22.15
CA SER A 198 8.38 -12.48 -23.16
C SER A 198 9.57 -11.76 -22.54
N THR A 199 10.77 -12.04 -23.05
CA THR A 199 12.00 -11.35 -22.66
C THR A 199 12.41 -10.43 -23.79
N ILE A 200 12.42 -9.12 -23.55
CA ILE A 200 13.05 -8.17 -24.45
C ILE A 200 14.42 -7.89 -23.86
N VAL A 201 15.44 -8.56 -24.40
CA VAL A 201 16.83 -8.30 -24.05
C VAL A 201 17.20 -6.94 -24.64
N MET A 202 17.19 -5.90 -23.81
CA MET A 202 17.80 -4.64 -24.17
C MET A 202 19.32 -4.82 -24.03
N TYR A 203 20.00 -4.98 -25.17
CA TYR A 203 21.45 -4.82 -25.23
C TYR A 203 21.77 -3.38 -24.82
N VAL A 204 22.49 -3.22 -23.72
CA VAL A 204 23.14 -1.96 -23.33
C VAL A 204 24.54 -1.95 -23.91
#